data_AF-A0A2W5YB96-F1
#
_entry.id   AF-A0A2W5YB96-F1
#
_cell.length_a   1.000
_cell.length_b   1.000
_cell.length_c   1.000
_cell.angle_alpha   90.00
_cell.angle_beta   90.00
_cell.angle_gamma   90.00
#
_symmetry.space_group_name_H-M   'P 1'
#
loop_
_entity.id
_entity.type
_entity.pdbx_description
1 polymer ?
#
loop_
_entity_poly.entity_id
_entity_poly.type
_entity_poly.pdbx_seq_one_letter_code
_entity_poly.pdbx_strand_id
1 'polypeptide(L)'
;MTGWVTADEVAHPFDLAITCKIVEPDGSERVVQRSNTSLMVHRLPEIIAFLSLFTTLEAGDVIATGTPGGVGLGRKPPEFLRPGQLLVSAIEGLGELRNPIAAEAD
;
A
#
# COMPACT_ATOMS: atom_id res chain seq x y z
N MET A 1 -10.32 -12.28 2.34
CA MET A 1 -9.61 -12.55 3.61
C MET A 1 -8.70 -11.36 3.83
N THR A 2 -9.15 -10.34 4.56
CA THR A 2 -8.29 -9.25 5.05
C THR A 2 -7.68 -9.75 6.36
N GLY A 3 -6.59 -10.50 6.25
CA GLY A 3 -5.91 -11.09 7.39
C GLY A 3 -4.58 -10.39 7.64
N TRP A 4 -4.28 -10.13 8.91
CA TRP A 4 -2.91 -9.89 9.33
C TRP A 4 -2.12 -11.18 9.12
N VAL A 5 -0.85 -11.05 8.73
CA VAL A 5 0.10 -12.17 8.74
C VAL A 5 1.18 -11.91 9.77
N THR A 6 1.82 -12.98 10.19
CA THR A 6 3.02 -12.98 11.02
C THR A 6 4.29 -12.99 10.16
N ALA A 7 5.43 -12.66 10.75
CA ALA A 7 6.69 -12.57 10.02
C ALA A 7 7.14 -13.93 9.46
N ASP A 8 6.85 -15.03 10.14
CA ASP A 8 7.20 -16.40 9.75
C ASP A 8 6.31 -16.97 8.63
N GLU A 9 5.14 -16.38 8.39
CA GLU A 9 4.27 -16.74 7.26
C GLU A 9 4.77 -16.15 5.91
N VAL A 10 5.75 -15.25 5.93
CA VAL A 10 6.29 -14.56 4.75
C VAL A 10 7.74 -14.94 4.51
N ALA A 11 7.98 -15.95 3.66
CA ALA A 11 9.32 -16.47 3.39
C ALA A 11 10.28 -15.44 2.74
N HIS A 12 9.76 -14.59 1.85
CA HIS A 12 10.55 -13.66 1.05
C HIS A 12 9.95 -12.24 1.11
N PRO A 13 10.02 -11.52 2.25
CA PRO A 13 9.34 -10.23 2.43
C PRO A 13 9.88 -9.12 1.51
N PHE A 14 11.06 -9.32 0.95
CA PHE A 14 11.74 -8.40 0.02
C PHE A 14 11.60 -8.81 -1.45
N ASP A 15 10.70 -9.72 -1.78
CA ASP A 15 10.37 -10.09 -3.16
C ASP A 15 8.88 -10.41 -3.31
N LEU A 16 8.03 -9.42 -3.01
CA LEU A 16 6.58 -9.53 -3.13
C LEU A 16 6.08 -8.52 -4.15
N ALA A 17 5.25 -8.95 -5.11
CA ALA A 17 4.57 -8.01 -5.99
C ALA A 17 3.59 -7.14 -5.19
N ILE A 18 3.61 -5.83 -5.45
CA ILE A 18 2.66 -4.86 -4.89
C ILE A 18 1.91 -4.17 -6.02
N THR A 19 0.59 -4.07 -5.88
CA THR A 19 -0.26 -3.40 -6.86
C THR A 19 -1.30 -2.52 -6.18
N CYS A 20 -1.71 -1.48 -6.88
CA CYS A 20 -2.88 -0.69 -6.52
C CYS A 20 -3.68 -0.43 -7.80
N LYS A 21 -4.99 -0.66 -7.76
CA LYS A 21 -5.92 -0.42 -8.87
C LYS A 21 -7.12 0.40 -8.42
N ILE A 22 -7.70 1.11 -9.37
CA ILE A 22 -8.99 1.79 -9.21
C ILE A 22 -10.03 0.99 -10.00
N VAL A 23 -11.14 0.66 -9.36
CA VAL A 23 -12.33 0.12 -10.01
C VAL A 23 -13.35 1.25 -10.10
N GLU A 24 -13.82 1.53 -11.32
CA GLU A 24 -14.82 2.56 -11.60
C GLU A 24 -16.25 2.02 -11.36
N PRO A 25 -17.27 2.89 -11.22
CA PRO A 25 -18.65 2.47 -11.00
C PRO A 25 -19.25 1.56 -12.08
N ASP A 26 -18.72 1.63 -13.31
CA ASP A 26 -19.12 0.76 -14.42
C ASP A 26 -18.45 -0.63 -14.40
N GLY A 27 -17.61 -0.88 -13.40
CA GLY A 27 -16.87 -2.13 -13.21
C GLY A 27 -15.54 -2.20 -13.96
N SER A 28 -15.17 -1.17 -14.75
CA SER A 28 -13.85 -1.12 -15.38
C SER A 28 -12.75 -0.94 -14.35
N GLU A 29 -11.60 -1.58 -14.58
CA GLU A 29 -10.46 -1.54 -13.65
C GLU A 29 -9.22 -0.95 -14.32
N ARG A 30 -8.44 -0.19 -13.56
CA ARG A 30 -7.14 0.32 -14.01
C ARG A 30 -6.10 0.20 -12.91
N VAL A 31 -4.99 -0.45 -13.23
CA VAL A 31 -3.81 -0.51 -12.35
C VAL A 31 -3.13 0.85 -12.34
N VAL A 32 -3.04 1.45 -11.16
CA VAL A 32 -2.42 2.78 -10.95
C VAL A 32 -1.04 2.70 -10.32
N GLN A 33 -0.72 1.63 -9.61
CA GLN A 33 0.63 1.33 -9.13
C GLN A 33 0.95 -0.15 -9.34
N ARG A 34 2.18 -0.46 -9.75
CA ARG A 34 2.69 -1.83 -9.92
C ARG A 34 4.18 -1.85 -9.65
N SER A 35 4.62 -2.64 -8.68
CA SER A 35 6.02 -2.73 -8.28
C SER A 35 6.30 -4.03 -7.53
N ASN A 36 7.45 -4.13 -6.88
CA ASN A 36 7.84 -5.25 -6.05
C ASN A 36 8.66 -4.74 -4.83
N THR A 37 8.53 -5.39 -3.67
CA THR A 37 9.22 -4.98 -2.42
C THR A 37 10.75 -5.09 -2.49
N SER A 38 11.30 -5.75 -3.50
CA SER A 38 12.74 -5.75 -3.82
C SER A 38 13.28 -4.36 -4.16
N LEU A 39 12.41 -3.47 -4.66
CA LEU A 39 12.73 -2.09 -5.06
C LEU A 39 12.65 -1.08 -3.89
N MET A 40 12.40 -1.53 -2.66
CA MET A 40 12.49 -0.67 -1.49
C MET A 40 13.90 -0.10 -1.35
N VAL A 41 14.00 1.23 -1.30
CA VAL A 41 15.28 1.94 -1.12
C VAL A 41 15.87 1.68 0.26
N HIS A 42 15.02 1.60 1.29
CA HIS A 42 15.40 1.26 2.66
C HIS A 42 14.70 -0.03 3.10
N ARG A 43 15.45 -0.97 3.68
CA ARG A 43 14.90 -2.26 4.11
C ARG A 43 14.20 -2.14 5.47
N LEU A 44 13.30 -3.09 5.78
CA LEU A 44 12.51 -3.06 7.04
C LEU A 44 13.39 -2.91 8.30
N PRO A 45 14.52 -3.64 8.46
CA PRO A 45 15.39 -3.46 9.63
C PRO A 45 16.00 -2.05 9.71
N GLU A 46 16.34 -1.44 8.57
CA GLU A 46 16.91 -0.09 8.51
C GLU A 46 15.87 0.96 8.91
N ILE A 47 14.62 0.81 8.46
CA ILE A 47 13.52 1.70 8.83
C ILE A 47 13.27 1.63 10.34
N ILE A 48 13.18 0.42 10.91
CA ILE A 48 12.98 0.22 12.35
C ILE A 48 14.13 0.83 13.16
N ALA A 49 15.38 0.55 12.75
CA ALA A 49 16.56 1.06 13.41
C ALA A 49 16.66 2.59 13.34
N PHE A 50 16.28 3.20 12.21
CA PHE A 50 16.30 4.65 12.06
C PHE A 50 15.24 5.33 12.95
N LEU A 51 14.00 4.82 12.95
CA LEU A 51 12.92 5.39 13.76
C LEU A 51 13.22 5.29 15.26
N SER A 52 13.84 4.18 15.70
CA SER A 52 14.18 3.97 17.11
C SER A 52 15.28 4.90 17.65
N LEU A 53 15.96 5.67 16.79
CA LEU A 53 16.89 6.72 17.23
C LEU A 53 16.20 7.95 17.80
N PHE A 54 14.96 8.22 17.38
CA PHE A 54 14.27 9.48 17.71
C PHE A 54 13.07 9.28 18.64
N THR A 55 12.53 8.06 18.72
CA THR A 55 11.43 7.71 19.61
C THR A 55 11.53 6.26 20.05
N THR A 56 11.02 5.95 21.24
CA THR A 56 10.73 4.56 21.62
C THR A 56 9.63 4.04 20.69
N LEU A 57 9.84 2.84 20.14
CA LEU A 57 8.79 2.10 19.43
C LEU A 57 8.08 1.20 20.44
N GLU A 58 6.76 1.29 20.47
CA GLU A 58 5.92 0.53 21.38
C GLU A 58 5.31 -0.70 20.70
N ALA A 59 4.99 -1.72 21.50
CA ALA A 59 4.32 -2.89 20.98
C ALA A 59 2.93 -2.51 20.43
N GLY A 60 2.69 -2.82 19.15
CA GLY A 60 1.48 -2.44 18.43
C GLY A 60 1.65 -1.25 17.49
N ASP A 61 2.82 -0.61 17.46
CA ASP A 61 3.11 0.45 16.49
C ASP A 61 2.99 -0.02 15.04
N VAL A 62 2.46 0.84 14.19
CA VAL A 62 2.27 0.58 12.74
C VAL A 62 3.17 1.51 11.94
N ILE A 63 4.06 0.92 11.14
CA ILE A 63 4.99 1.65 10.27
C ILE A 63 4.52 1.52 8.81
N ALA A 64 4.15 2.64 8.19
CA ALA A 64 3.91 2.69 6.76
C ALA A 64 5.26 2.86 6.02
N THR A 65 5.70 1.81 5.34
CA THR A 65 7.09 1.67 4.83
C THR A 65 7.35 2.36 3.48
N GLY A 66 6.38 3.13 2.98
CA GLY A 66 6.46 3.87 1.74
C GLY A 66 5.49 3.37 0.66
N THR A 67 5.60 3.94 -0.53
CA THR A 67 4.74 3.62 -1.68
C THR A 67 5.55 3.61 -2.98
N PRO A 68 5.26 2.71 -3.94
CA PRO A 68 5.90 2.74 -5.25
C PRO A 68 5.42 3.91 -6.10
N GLY A 69 6.09 4.12 -7.25
CA GLY A 69 5.63 5.10 -8.25
C GLY A 69 4.22 4.83 -8.77
N GLY A 70 3.56 5.88 -9.27
CA GLY A 70 2.21 5.81 -9.84
C GLY A 70 1.11 6.53 -9.04
N VAL A 71 1.48 7.16 -7.92
CA VAL A 71 0.58 8.02 -7.13
C VAL A 71 -0.04 9.11 -8.00
N GLY A 72 -1.31 9.42 -7.73
CA GLY A 72 -2.13 10.32 -8.53
C GLY A 72 -1.53 11.72 -8.75
N LEU A 73 -0.92 12.28 -7.71
CA LEU A 73 -0.25 13.59 -7.76
C LEU A 73 0.92 13.64 -8.76
N GLY A 74 1.62 12.51 -8.96
CA GLY A 74 2.77 12.43 -9.86
C GLY A 74 2.42 12.24 -11.34
N ARG A 75 1.13 12.10 -11.67
CA ARG A 75 0.65 11.92 -13.04
C ARG A 75 0.57 13.24 -13.79
N LYS A 76 0.54 13.17 -15.12
CA LYS A 76 0.41 14.34 -16.01
C LYS A 76 -0.73 14.08 -17.01
N PRO A 77 -1.92 14.68 -16.83
CA PRO A 77 -2.30 15.55 -15.70
C PRO A 77 -2.39 14.80 -14.35
N PRO A 78 -2.35 15.52 -13.20
CA PRO A 78 -2.62 14.91 -11.90
C PRO A 78 -4.01 14.29 -11.86
N GLU A 79 -4.13 13.19 -11.12
CA GLU A 79 -5.35 12.42 -11.02
C GLU A 79 -5.66 12.11 -9.55
N PHE A 80 -6.86 12.43 -9.08
CA PHE A 80 -7.27 12.20 -7.70
C PHE A 80 -8.47 11.26 -7.62
N LEU A 81 -8.64 10.63 -6.46
CA LEU A 81 -9.77 9.75 -6.20
C LEU A 81 -11.09 10.53 -6.23
N ARG A 82 -12.14 9.87 -6.72
CA ARG A 82 -13.49 10.43 -6.85
C ARG A 82 -14.50 9.56 -6.10
N PRO A 83 -15.55 10.16 -5.52
CA PRO A 83 -16.65 9.39 -4.94
C PRO A 83 -17.21 8.35 -5.91
N GLY A 84 -17.53 7.16 -5.40
CA GLY A 84 -18.03 6.03 -6.18
C GLY A 84 -16.93 5.10 -6.72
N GLN A 85 -15.66 5.52 -6.68
CA GLN A 85 -14.55 4.65 -7.02
C GLN A 85 -14.25 3.66 -5.89
N LEU A 86 -13.68 2.50 -6.23
CA LEU A 86 -13.13 1.54 -5.28
C LEU A 86 -11.61 1.46 -5.48
N LEU A 87 -10.85 1.81 -4.43
CA LEU A 87 -9.41 1.62 -4.40
C LEU A 87 -9.10 0.21 -3.91
N VAL A 88 -8.32 -0.55 -4.66
CA VAL A 88 -7.90 -1.91 -4.29
C VAL A 88 -6.39 -1.98 -4.26
N SER A 89 -5.83 -2.21 -3.08
CA SER A 89 -4.39 -2.40 -2.86
C SER A 89 -4.12 -3.86 -2.55
N ALA A 90 -3.12 -4.45 -3.19
CA ALA A 90 -2.79 -5.86 -3.04
C ALA A 90 -1.28 -6.05 -2.89
N ILE A 91 -0.91 -6.99 -2.02
CA ILE A 91 0.46 -7.50 -1.93
C ILE A 91 0.39 -9.02 -2.06
N GLU A 92 1.25 -9.56 -2.92
CA GLU A 92 1.39 -10.99 -3.15
C GLU A 92 1.60 -11.74 -1.83
N GLY A 93 0.84 -12.82 -1.64
CA GLY A 93 0.87 -13.62 -0.41
C GLY A 93 0.17 -13.01 0.81
N LEU A 94 -0.08 -11.69 0.84
CA LEU A 94 -0.72 -11.00 1.98
C LEU A 94 -2.22 -10.74 1.76
N GLY A 95 -2.64 -10.61 0.50
CA GLY A 95 -4.04 -10.41 0.12
C GLY A 95 -4.35 -9.00 -0.39
N GLU A 96 -5.65 -8.66 -0.38
CA GLU A 96 -6.17 -7.40 -0.90
C GLU A 96 -6.91 -6.59 0.17
N LEU A 97 -6.69 -5.28 0.16
CA LEU A 97 -7.47 -4.28 0.87
C LEU A 97 -8.32 -3.50 -0.12
N ARG A 98 -9.63 -3.39 0.16
CA ARG A 98 -10.63 -2.75 -0.69
C ARG A 98 -11.27 -1.58 0.04
N ASN A 99 -11.09 -0.36 -0.45
CA ASN A 99 -11.57 0.87 0.17
C ASN A 99 -12.51 1.63 -0.78
N PRO A 100 -13.84 1.62 -0.52
CA PRO A 100 -14.76 2.44 -1.30
C PRO A 100 -14.53 3.92 -0.97
N ILE A 101 -14.50 4.75 -2.02
CA ILE A 101 -14.32 6.20 -1.90
C ILE A 101 -15.69 6.84 -1.85
N ALA A 102 -15.94 7.60 -0.79
CA ALA A 102 -17.15 8.38 -0.59
C ALA A 102 -16.81 9.86 -0.40
N ALA A 103 -17.73 10.74 -0.78
CA ALA A 103 -17.67 12.12 -0.32
C ALA A 103 -17.97 12.15 1.19
N GLU A 104 -17.45 13.15 1.88
CA GLU A 104 -17.90 13.47 3.23
C GLU A 104 -19.41 13.74 3.21
N ALA A 105 -20.12 13.28 4.23
CA ALA A 105 -21.53 13.59 4.40
C ALA A 105 -21.66 14.99 5.04
N ASP A 106 -22.64 15.77 4.57
CA ASP A 106 -22.97 17.08 5.16
C ASP A 106 -23.40 16.98 6.64
#